data_AF-A0A2J8W4T9-F1
#
_entry.id   AF-A0A2J8W4T9-F1
#
_cell.length_a   1.000
_cell.length_b   1.000
_cell.length_c   1.000
_cell.angle_alpha   90.00
_cell.angle_beta   90.00
_cell.angle_gamma   90.00
#
_symmetry.space_group_name_H-M   'P 1'
#
loop_
_entity.id
_entity.type
_entity.pdbx_description
1 polymer ?
#
loop_
_entity_poly.entity_id
_entity_poly.type
_entity_poly.pdbx_seq_one_letter_code
_entity_poly.pdbx_strand_id
1 'polypeptide(L)'
;DLLPFTLRLPQAILEASSFTDLETIANLGLEAIVESALYKCVLKPLKEAINSCLHEIHSKDGSLQQLKENQLVILATTTTDLGVTTSVPEVPMMEKILQKFTSMHKAYSPEKKISILLKTCKLIYDSMALGNPGKPYGADDFLPVLMYVLARSNLTEMLLNVEYMMELMDPALQLGEGSYYLTTTYGALEHIKSYDKITVTRQLSVEVQDSIHRWERRRTLNKARASRSSVQDFICVSYLEPEQQARTLASRADTQAQALCAQCAEKFAVARPQVHRLFVLVDGRCFQLADDALPHRIKGYLLRSEPKRDFHFVYRPLDGGGGGGNPPCLVVREPNFL
;
A
#
# COMPACT_ATOMS: atom_id res chain seq x y z
N ASP A 1 -26.42 -23.23 -0.28
CA ASP A 1 -26.23 -22.45 -1.52
C ASP A 1 -26.22 -20.96 -1.25
N LEU A 2 -25.03 -20.36 -1.18
CA LEU A 2 -24.82 -18.99 -0.66
C LEU A 2 -24.41 -17.95 -1.72
N LEU A 3 -24.41 -18.28 -3.02
CA LEU A 3 -24.10 -17.30 -4.08
C LEU A 3 -25.00 -17.51 -5.32
N PRO A 4 -25.60 -16.45 -5.88
CA PRO A 4 -26.58 -16.53 -6.98
C PRO A 4 -25.94 -16.62 -8.39
N PHE A 5 -24.68 -17.03 -8.50
CA PHE A 5 -23.99 -17.23 -9.77
C PHE A 5 -22.95 -18.35 -9.68
N THR A 6 -22.76 -19.08 -10.78
CA THR A 6 -21.76 -20.13 -10.93
C THR A 6 -20.36 -19.51 -10.94
N LEU A 7 -19.56 -19.78 -9.91
CA LEU A 7 -18.16 -19.38 -9.86
C LEU A 7 -17.39 -20.12 -10.96
N ARG A 8 -16.99 -19.40 -12.01
CA ARG A 8 -16.01 -19.93 -12.98
C ARG A 8 -14.62 -19.81 -12.37
N LEU A 9 -13.99 -20.95 -12.12
CA LEU A 9 -12.60 -20.99 -11.66
C LEU A 9 -11.69 -20.37 -12.73
N PRO A 10 -10.73 -19.50 -12.33
CA PRO A 10 -9.70 -18.99 -13.22
C PRO A 10 -8.99 -20.12 -13.97
N GLN A 11 -8.68 -19.90 -15.24
CA GLN A 11 -8.10 -20.92 -16.13
C GLN A 11 -6.78 -21.50 -15.59
N ALA A 12 -5.99 -20.70 -14.86
CA ALA A 12 -4.79 -21.15 -14.16
C ALA A 12 -5.06 -22.27 -13.12
N ILE A 13 -6.22 -22.25 -12.44
CA ILE A 13 -6.61 -23.31 -11.49
C ILE A 13 -6.98 -24.61 -12.23
N LEU A 14 -7.52 -24.49 -13.44
CA LEU A 14 -7.88 -25.63 -14.28
C LEU A 14 -6.66 -26.28 -14.95
N GLU A 15 -5.60 -25.50 -15.18
CA GLU A 15 -4.35 -25.94 -15.81
C GLU A 15 -3.27 -26.38 -14.80
N ALA A 16 -3.51 -26.18 -13.49
CA ALA A 16 -2.62 -26.62 -12.43
C ALA A 16 -2.54 -28.16 -12.39
N SER A 17 -1.34 -28.72 -12.56
CA SER A 17 -1.13 -30.17 -12.60
C SER A 17 -0.35 -30.72 -11.40
N SER A 18 0.20 -29.84 -10.56
CA SER A 18 0.90 -30.20 -9.32
C SER A 18 0.39 -29.43 -8.11
N PHE A 19 0.60 -30.00 -6.91
CA PHE A 19 0.30 -29.35 -5.63
C PHE A 19 1.06 -28.03 -5.46
N THR A 20 2.30 -27.96 -5.93
CA THR A 20 3.12 -26.74 -5.99
C THR A 20 2.54 -25.67 -6.90
N ASP A 21 1.91 -26.03 -8.02
CA ASP A 21 1.23 -25.05 -8.89
C ASP A 21 0.01 -24.49 -8.18
N LEU A 22 -0.78 -25.34 -7.52
CA LEU A 22 -1.92 -24.90 -6.71
C LEU A 22 -1.49 -24.01 -5.53
N GLU A 23 -0.38 -24.32 -4.87
CA GLU A 23 0.17 -23.50 -3.77
C GLU A 23 0.70 -22.15 -4.29
N THR A 24 1.35 -22.14 -5.46
CA THR A 24 1.82 -20.91 -6.12
C THR A 24 0.65 -20.06 -6.59
N ILE A 25 -0.38 -20.66 -7.19
CA ILE A 25 -1.60 -19.98 -7.63
C ILE A 25 -2.42 -19.49 -6.41
N ALA A 26 -2.48 -20.28 -5.33
CA ALA A 26 -3.12 -19.87 -4.09
C ALA A 26 -2.38 -18.68 -3.47
N ASN A 27 -1.05 -18.69 -3.44
CA ASN A 27 -0.25 -17.58 -2.91
C ASN A 27 -0.39 -16.31 -3.78
N LEU A 28 -0.31 -16.43 -5.10
CA LEU A 28 -0.50 -15.29 -6.03
C LEU A 28 -1.93 -14.74 -6.01
N GLY A 29 -2.93 -15.61 -5.84
CA GLY A 29 -4.34 -15.23 -5.77
C GLY A 29 -4.74 -14.67 -4.41
N LEU A 30 -4.21 -15.22 -3.31
CA LEU A 30 -4.51 -14.76 -1.95
C LEU A 30 -3.98 -13.36 -1.72
N GLU A 31 -2.76 -13.03 -2.15
CA GLU A 31 -2.21 -11.69 -2.00
C GLU A 31 -3.11 -10.64 -2.67
N ALA A 32 -3.49 -10.86 -3.93
CA ALA A 32 -4.38 -9.95 -4.66
C ALA A 32 -5.79 -9.88 -4.05
N ILE A 33 -6.34 -10.99 -3.55
CA ILE A 33 -7.66 -11.02 -2.87
C ILE A 33 -7.60 -10.25 -1.55
N VAL A 34 -6.56 -10.48 -0.74
CA VAL A 34 -6.35 -9.83 0.55
C VAL A 34 -6.10 -8.34 0.34
N GLU A 35 -5.26 -7.96 -0.61
CA GLU A 35 -4.99 -6.56 -0.96
C GLU A 35 -6.28 -5.85 -1.40
N SER A 36 -7.07 -6.48 -2.28
CA SER A 36 -8.38 -5.95 -2.69
C SER A 36 -9.36 -5.81 -1.52
N ALA A 37 -9.37 -6.78 -0.60
CA ALA A 37 -10.18 -6.71 0.62
C ALA A 37 -9.71 -5.57 1.55
N LEU A 38 -8.39 -5.40 1.73
CA LEU A 38 -7.80 -4.32 2.52
C LEU A 38 -8.13 -2.95 1.93
N TYR A 39 -7.97 -2.76 0.62
CA TYR A 39 -8.39 -1.53 -0.05
C TYR A 39 -9.87 -1.24 0.13
N LYS A 40 -10.72 -2.28 0.05
CA LYS A 40 -12.16 -2.13 0.24
C LYS A 40 -12.54 -1.80 1.70
N CYS A 41 -11.86 -2.37 2.69
CA CYS A 41 -12.18 -2.18 4.10
C CYS A 41 -11.55 -0.90 4.67
N VAL A 42 -10.39 -0.48 4.17
CA VAL A 42 -9.62 0.66 4.69
C VAL A 42 -9.72 1.87 3.77
N LEU A 43 -9.31 1.73 2.52
CA LEU A 43 -9.22 2.89 1.61
C LEU A 43 -10.59 3.38 1.15
N LYS A 44 -11.55 2.48 0.88
CA LYS A 44 -12.89 2.91 0.46
C LYS A 44 -13.57 3.86 1.45
N PRO A 45 -13.64 3.58 2.78
CA PRO A 45 -14.23 4.53 3.72
C PRO A 45 -13.35 5.77 3.96
N LEU A 46 -12.02 5.66 3.86
CA LEU A 46 -11.10 6.77 4.15
C LEU A 46 -10.85 7.70 2.96
N LYS A 47 -11.14 7.28 1.72
CA LYS A 47 -10.83 8.02 0.49
C LYS A 47 -11.24 9.49 0.56
N GLU A 48 -12.49 9.78 0.96
CA GLU A 48 -12.99 11.15 0.99
C GLU A 48 -12.32 12.00 2.08
N ALA A 49 -11.99 11.39 3.23
CA ALA A 49 -11.24 12.08 4.28
C ALA A 49 -9.81 12.41 3.84
N ILE A 50 -9.14 11.47 3.16
CA ILE A 50 -7.80 11.69 2.58
C ILE A 50 -7.85 12.80 1.54
N ASN A 51 -8.79 12.75 0.60
CA ASN A 51 -8.96 13.79 -0.42
C ASN A 51 -9.24 15.16 0.20
N SER A 52 -10.08 15.22 1.24
CA SER A 52 -10.40 16.47 1.94
C SER A 52 -9.16 17.07 2.62
N CYS A 53 -8.36 16.22 3.28
CA CYS A 53 -7.11 16.64 3.91
C CYS A 53 -6.09 17.17 2.89
N LEU A 54 -5.86 16.43 1.80
CA LEU A 54 -4.99 16.87 0.71
C LEU A 54 -5.49 18.19 0.08
N HIS A 55 -6.79 18.30 -0.16
CA HIS A 55 -7.39 19.53 -0.68
C HIS A 55 -7.16 20.71 0.27
N GLU A 56 -7.33 20.51 1.58
CA GLU A 56 -7.10 21.56 2.58
C GLU A 56 -5.63 22.01 2.61
N ILE A 57 -4.68 21.06 2.55
CA ILE A 57 -3.24 21.37 2.48
C ILE A 57 -2.95 22.27 1.27
N HIS A 58 -3.39 21.88 0.08
CA HIS A 58 -3.14 22.63 -1.16
C HIS A 58 -3.96 23.91 -1.30
N SER A 59 -5.05 24.03 -0.53
CA SER A 59 -5.80 25.27 -0.45
C SER A 59 -5.06 26.29 0.41
N LYS A 60 -4.43 25.84 1.50
CA LYS A 60 -3.70 26.70 2.44
C LYS A 60 -2.35 27.18 1.90
N ASP A 61 -1.66 26.35 1.13
CA ASP A 61 -0.36 26.70 0.55
C ASP A 61 -0.47 27.48 -0.78
N GLY A 62 -1.70 27.66 -1.29
CA GLY A 62 -1.97 28.39 -2.54
C GLY A 62 -1.76 27.56 -3.82
N SER A 63 -1.34 26.30 -3.72
CA SER A 63 -1.05 25.44 -4.88
C SER A 63 -2.26 25.29 -5.80
N LEU A 64 -3.47 25.11 -5.25
CA LEU A 64 -4.69 24.97 -6.07
C LEU A 64 -5.03 26.25 -6.84
N GLN A 65 -4.81 27.41 -6.22
CA GLN A 65 -5.05 28.70 -6.86
C GLN A 65 -4.07 28.90 -8.01
N GLN A 66 -2.78 28.70 -7.76
CA GLN A 66 -1.74 28.83 -8.77
C GLN A 66 -1.97 27.88 -9.95
N LEU A 67 -2.34 26.63 -9.67
CA LEU A 67 -2.66 25.64 -10.70
C LEU A 67 -3.83 26.09 -11.58
N LYS A 68 -4.87 26.68 -10.98
CA LYS A 68 -6.05 27.18 -11.69
C LYS A 68 -5.75 28.43 -12.53
N GLU A 69 -4.95 29.36 -12.01
CA GLU A 69 -4.53 30.55 -12.74
C GLU A 69 -3.70 30.17 -13.98
N ASN A 70 -2.71 29.30 -13.80
CA ASN A 70 -1.88 28.83 -14.90
C ASN A 70 -2.62 27.91 -15.89
N GLN A 71 -3.66 27.20 -15.43
CA GLN A 71 -4.54 26.46 -16.33
C GLN A 71 -5.16 27.38 -17.40
N LEU A 72 -5.68 28.54 -16.99
CA LEU A 72 -6.28 29.51 -17.90
C LEU A 72 -5.25 30.03 -18.90
N VAL A 73 -4.03 30.24 -18.42
CA VAL A 73 -2.90 30.66 -19.25
C VAL A 73 -2.60 29.63 -20.34
N ILE A 74 -2.46 28.35 -19.97
CA ILE A 74 -2.16 27.26 -20.91
C ILE A 74 -3.30 27.02 -21.89
N LEU A 75 -4.56 27.17 -21.45
CA LEU A 75 -5.73 27.06 -22.34
C LEU A 75 -5.73 28.15 -23.43
N ALA A 76 -5.14 29.32 -23.15
CA ALA A 76 -4.96 30.41 -24.11
C ALA A 76 -3.67 30.29 -24.95
N THR A 77 -2.77 29.36 -24.61
CA THR A 77 -1.52 29.11 -25.35
C THR A 77 -1.78 28.20 -26.55
N THR A 78 -1.13 28.48 -27.69
CA THR A 78 -1.24 27.62 -28.87
C THR A 78 -0.55 26.27 -28.63
N THR A 79 -0.95 25.23 -29.37
CA THR A 79 -0.29 23.91 -29.26
C THR A 79 1.20 23.99 -29.58
N THR A 80 1.57 24.80 -30.57
CA THR A 80 2.97 25.03 -30.96
C THR A 80 3.77 25.69 -29.85
N ASP A 81 3.23 26.73 -29.20
CA ASP A 81 3.88 27.41 -28.07
C ASP A 81 3.96 26.53 -26.82
N LEU A 82 3.07 25.54 -26.69
CA LEU A 82 3.16 24.50 -25.65
C LEU A 82 4.24 23.45 -25.97
N GLY A 83 4.89 23.53 -27.14
CA GLY A 83 5.92 22.59 -27.57
C GLY A 83 5.38 21.30 -28.19
N VAL A 84 4.10 21.26 -28.56
CA VAL A 84 3.48 20.10 -29.23
C VAL A 84 3.97 20.00 -30.68
N THR A 85 4.57 18.86 -31.03
CA THR A 85 5.03 18.55 -32.40
C THR A 85 4.29 17.37 -33.04
N THR A 86 3.19 16.94 -32.43
CA THR A 86 2.38 15.81 -32.89
C THR A 86 0.91 16.22 -32.92
N SER A 87 0.04 15.33 -33.41
CA SER A 87 -1.39 15.49 -33.21
C SER A 87 -1.74 15.43 -31.72
N VAL A 88 -2.79 16.16 -31.35
CA VAL A 88 -3.43 16.11 -30.02
C VAL A 88 -4.76 15.36 -30.14
N PRO A 89 -5.33 14.86 -29.04
CA PRO A 89 -6.63 14.20 -29.12
C PRO A 89 -7.73 15.17 -29.59
N GLU A 90 -8.53 14.73 -30.56
CA GLU A 90 -9.71 15.44 -31.03
C GLU A 90 -10.83 15.44 -29.98
N VAL A 91 -11.87 16.26 -30.18
CA VAL A 91 -12.98 16.46 -29.21
C VAL A 91 -13.57 15.14 -28.69
N PRO A 92 -13.95 14.15 -29.54
CA PRO A 92 -14.54 12.90 -29.03
C PRO A 92 -13.56 12.08 -28.18
N MET A 93 -12.28 12.10 -28.55
CA MET A 93 -11.24 11.41 -27.81
C MET A 93 -10.93 12.14 -26.50
N MET A 94 -10.91 13.47 -26.51
CA MET A 94 -10.77 14.29 -25.30
C MET A 94 -11.90 14.02 -24.31
N GLU A 95 -13.15 13.99 -24.73
CA GLU A 95 -14.28 13.66 -23.85
C GLU A 95 -14.11 12.28 -23.21
N LYS A 96 -13.70 11.29 -23.99
CA LYS A 96 -13.41 9.93 -23.49
C LYS A 96 -12.27 9.92 -22.46
N ILE A 97 -11.23 10.72 -22.67
CA ILE A 97 -10.13 10.90 -21.73
C ILE A 97 -10.62 11.56 -20.43
N LEU A 98 -11.41 12.63 -20.52
CA LEU A 98 -11.96 13.32 -19.35
C LEU A 98 -12.88 12.41 -18.53
N GLN A 99 -13.73 11.60 -19.18
CA GLN A 99 -14.54 10.59 -18.50
C GLN A 99 -13.69 9.55 -17.75
N LYS A 100 -12.53 9.17 -18.29
CA LYS A 100 -11.58 8.30 -17.59
C LYS A 100 -11.02 8.96 -16.34
N PHE A 101 -10.64 10.24 -16.40
CA PHE A 101 -10.20 10.96 -15.20
C PHE A 101 -11.30 11.06 -14.14
N THR A 102 -12.54 11.34 -14.52
CA THR A 102 -13.66 11.30 -13.57
C THR A 102 -13.87 9.90 -12.97
N SER A 103 -13.76 8.84 -13.77
CA SER A 103 -13.82 7.45 -13.29
C SER A 103 -12.67 7.12 -12.34
N MET A 104 -11.47 7.61 -12.64
CA MET A 104 -10.30 7.48 -11.78
C MET A 104 -10.52 8.17 -10.45
N HIS A 105 -11.05 9.39 -10.43
CA HIS A 105 -11.36 10.10 -9.19
C HIS A 105 -12.36 9.34 -8.31
N LYS A 106 -13.36 8.69 -8.91
CA LYS A 106 -14.34 7.85 -8.18
C LYS A 106 -13.74 6.56 -7.59
N ALA A 107 -12.68 6.01 -8.19
CA ALA A 107 -12.04 4.80 -7.68
C ALA A 107 -11.34 5.06 -6.33
N TYR A 108 -11.29 4.05 -5.46
CA TYR A 108 -10.56 4.09 -4.18
C TYR A 108 -9.28 3.24 -4.19
N SER A 109 -9.20 2.21 -5.04
CA SER A 109 -8.01 1.37 -5.21
C SER A 109 -6.95 2.15 -6.02
N PRO A 110 -5.72 2.34 -5.47
CA PRO A 110 -4.62 2.96 -6.20
C PRO A 110 -4.26 2.21 -7.50
N GLU A 111 -4.21 0.88 -7.44
CA GLU A 111 -3.98 0.02 -8.61
C GLU A 111 -5.02 0.25 -9.71
N LYS A 112 -6.31 0.36 -9.32
CA LYS A 112 -7.38 0.65 -10.27
C LYS A 112 -7.20 2.03 -10.92
N LYS A 113 -6.76 3.03 -10.15
CA LYS A 113 -6.47 4.37 -10.68
C LYS A 113 -5.32 4.33 -11.67
N ILE A 114 -4.23 3.61 -11.39
CA ILE A 114 -3.11 3.42 -12.33
C ILE A 114 -3.56 2.72 -13.61
N SER A 115 -4.39 1.67 -13.52
CA SER A 115 -4.94 1.01 -14.70
C SER A 115 -5.72 1.99 -15.60
N ILE A 116 -6.45 2.93 -15.00
CA ILE A 116 -7.17 3.97 -15.74
C ILE A 116 -6.19 4.99 -16.34
N LEU A 117 -5.15 5.39 -15.59
CA LEU A 117 -4.09 6.29 -16.07
C LEU A 117 -3.38 5.69 -17.30
N LEU A 118 -2.91 4.45 -17.23
CA LEU A 118 -2.27 3.74 -18.34
C LEU A 118 -3.16 3.69 -19.58
N LYS A 119 -4.44 3.35 -19.40
CA LYS A 119 -5.42 3.36 -20.50
C LYS A 119 -5.63 4.76 -21.08
N THR A 120 -5.43 5.81 -20.29
CA THR A 120 -5.54 7.20 -20.75
C THR A 120 -4.30 7.62 -21.52
N CYS A 121 -3.09 7.31 -21.01
CA CYS A 121 -1.83 7.52 -21.72
C CYS A 121 -1.84 6.83 -23.09
N LYS A 122 -2.35 5.59 -23.17
CA LYS A 122 -2.52 4.89 -24.46
C LYS A 122 -3.39 5.68 -25.45
N LEU A 123 -4.54 6.23 -25.02
CA LEU A 123 -5.39 7.05 -25.91
C LEU A 123 -4.68 8.32 -26.39
N ILE A 124 -3.80 8.89 -25.56
CA ILE A 124 -2.97 10.03 -25.94
C ILE A 124 -1.97 9.62 -27.01
N TYR A 125 -1.23 8.51 -26.82
CA TYR A 125 -0.32 7.99 -27.84
C TYR A 125 -1.02 7.62 -29.14
N ASP A 126 -2.20 6.99 -29.07
CA ASP A 126 -3.01 6.68 -30.26
C ASP A 126 -3.35 7.96 -31.03
N SER A 127 -3.66 9.06 -30.32
CA SER A 127 -3.94 10.37 -30.92
C SER A 127 -2.69 11.00 -31.54
N MET A 128 -1.53 10.90 -30.86
CA MET A 128 -0.25 11.38 -31.39
C MET A 128 0.14 10.65 -32.68
N ALA A 129 -0.08 9.34 -32.71
CA ALA A 129 0.25 8.48 -33.84
C ALA A 129 -0.57 8.78 -35.11
N LEU A 130 -1.76 9.39 -35.00
CA LEU A 130 -2.54 9.82 -36.15
C LEU A 130 -1.81 10.87 -37.01
N GLY A 131 -1.01 11.73 -36.39
CA GLY A 131 -0.27 12.79 -37.09
C GLY A 131 0.98 12.30 -37.81
N ASN A 132 1.63 11.24 -37.30
CA ASN A 132 2.80 10.61 -37.90
C ASN A 132 2.82 9.10 -37.56
N PRO A 133 2.12 8.27 -38.36
CA PRO A 133 2.08 6.83 -38.13
C PRO A 133 3.49 6.22 -38.21
N GLY A 134 3.84 5.38 -37.23
CA GLY A 134 5.11 4.65 -37.20
C GLY A 134 6.30 5.41 -36.61
N LYS A 135 6.17 6.70 -36.25
CA LYS A 135 7.20 7.42 -35.49
C LYS A 135 7.24 6.91 -34.03
N PRO A 136 8.40 6.52 -33.48
CA PRO A 136 8.53 6.28 -32.04
C PRO A 136 8.47 7.63 -31.30
N TYR A 137 7.67 7.68 -30.23
CA TYR A 137 7.49 8.88 -29.41
C TYR A 137 8.22 8.74 -28.07
N GLY A 138 9.07 9.71 -27.76
CA GLY A 138 9.78 9.78 -26.47
C GLY A 138 9.01 10.57 -25.41
N ALA A 139 9.61 10.70 -24.22
CA ALA A 139 9.07 11.53 -23.13
C ALA A 139 8.89 13.00 -23.55
N ASP A 140 9.85 13.53 -24.30
CA ASP A 140 9.86 14.93 -24.78
C ASP A 140 8.77 15.21 -25.84
N ASP A 141 8.31 14.19 -26.58
CA ASP A 141 7.14 14.29 -27.47
C ASP A 141 5.83 14.20 -26.67
N PHE A 142 5.79 13.36 -25.64
CA PHE A 142 4.57 13.04 -24.89
C PHE A 142 4.19 14.14 -23.89
N LEU A 143 5.15 14.70 -23.17
CA LEU A 143 4.91 15.66 -22.09
C LEU A 143 4.09 16.89 -22.53
N PRO A 144 4.39 17.57 -23.66
CA PRO A 144 3.56 18.67 -24.16
C PRO A 144 2.10 18.28 -24.44
N VAL A 145 1.86 17.08 -24.98
CA VAL A 145 0.51 16.59 -25.28
C VAL A 145 -0.22 16.22 -23.99
N LEU A 146 0.49 15.66 -23.01
CA LEU A 146 -0.07 15.42 -21.68
C LEU A 146 -0.46 16.74 -21.00
N MET A 147 0.37 17.78 -21.05
CA MET A 147 0.03 19.11 -20.53
C MET A 147 -1.21 19.69 -21.23
N TYR A 148 -1.30 19.57 -22.56
CA TYR A 148 -2.48 19.98 -23.33
C TYR A 148 -3.76 19.29 -22.84
N VAL A 149 -3.69 17.98 -22.57
CA VAL A 149 -4.80 17.18 -22.08
C VAL A 149 -5.18 17.56 -20.64
N LEU A 150 -4.18 17.67 -19.76
CA LEU A 150 -4.39 17.99 -18.35
C LEU A 150 -5.00 19.38 -18.16
N ALA A 151 -4.53 20.38 -18.92
CA ALA A 151 -5.08 21.74 -18.88
C ALA A 151 -6.59 21.80 -19.22
N ARG A 152 -7.12 20.79 -19.91
CA ARG A 152 -8.54 20.65 -20.25
C ARG A 152 -9.32 19.75 -19.28
N SER A 153 -8.69 19.28 -18.21
CA SER A 153 -9.29 18.42 -17.20
C SER A 153 -9.49 19.15 -15.86
N ASN A 154 -10.08 18.46 -14.87
CA ASN A 154 -10.13 18.97 -13.50
C ASN A 154 -8.75 18.80 -12.84
N LEU A 155 -7.91 19.83 -12.92
CA LEU A 155 -6.54 19.78 -12.41
C LEU A 155 -6.46 19.55 -10.90
N THR A 156 -7.41 20.09 -10.13
CA THR A 156 -7.49 19.84 -8.69
C THR A 156 -7.71 18.36 -8.41
N GLU A 157 -8.73 17.75 -9.02
CA GLU A 157 -8.94 16.30 -8.87
C GLU A 157 -7.74 15.49 -9.35
N MET A 158 -7.06 15.93 -10.40
CA MET A 158 -5.87 15.25 -10.90
C MET A 158 -4.70 15.30 -9.92
N LEU A 159 -4.40 16.46 -9.34
CA LEU A 159 -3.37 16.59 -8.31
C LEU A 159 -3.65 15.64 -7.13
N LEU A 160 -4.87 15.67 -6.61
CA LEU A 160 -5.28 14.79 -5.51
C LEU A 160 -5.17 13.31 -5.89
N ASN A 161 -5.58 12.92 -7.10
CA ASN A 161 -5.45 11.54 -7.57
C ASN A 161 -4.00 11.07 -7.67
N VAL A 162 -3.11 11.92 -8.19
CA VAL A 162 -1.69 11.61 -8.37
C VAL A 162 -1.03 11.42 -7.01
N GLU A 163 -1.22 12.36 -6.09
CA GLU A 163 -0.66 12.25 -4.74
C GLU A 163 -1.24 11.07 -3.96
N TYR A 164 -2.55 10.84 -4.08
CA TYR A 164 -3.19 9.66 -3.49
C TYR A 164 -2.55 8.36 -3.97
N MET A 165 -2.30 8.22 -5.27
CA MET A 165 -1.63 7.04 -5.82
C MET A 165 -0.16 6.97 -5.39
N MET A 166 0.54 8.10 -5.39
CA MET A 166 1.94 8.18 -5.00
C MET A 166 2.17 7.76 -3.54
N GLU A 167 1.32 8.20 -2.62
CA GLU A 167 1.48 7.91 -1.19
C GLU A 167 0.98 6.52 -0.78
N LEU A 168 -0.01 5.95 -1.49
CA LEU A 168 -0.68 4.71 -1.06
C LEU A 168 -0.28 3.44 -1.83
N MET A 169 0.43 3.57 -2.95
CA MET A 169 0.89 2.38 -3.68
C MET A 169 2.15 1.76 -3.08
N ASP A 170 2.17 0.41 -3.02
CA ASP A 170 3.36 -0.34 -2.61
C ASP A 170 4.54 -0.05 -3.54
N PRO A 171 5.69 0.40 -3.01
CA PRO A 171 6.92 0.55 -3.79
C PRO A 171 7.37 -0.70 -4.56
N ALA A 172 7.04 -1.91 -4.09
CA ALA A 172 7.33 -3.15 -4.80
C ALA A 172 6.49 -3.33 -6.08
N LEU A 173 5.24 -2.88 -6.07
CA LEU A 173 4.31 -2.95 -7.21
C LEU A 173 4.52 -1.80 -8.22
N GLN A 174 5.44 -0.88 -7.93
CA GLN A 174 5.73 0.28 -8.78
C GLN A 174 6.89 0.08 -9.76
N LEU A 175 7.43 -1.14 -9.89
CA LEU A 175 8.40 -1.44 -10.94
C LEU A 175 7.65 -1.65 -12.26
N GLY A 176 7.62 -0.63 -13.12
CA GLY A 176 7.04 -0.75 -14.46
C GLY A 176 6.45 0.53 -15.03
N GLU A 177 5.71 0.38 -16.12
CA GLU A 177 5.09 1.47 -16.89
C GLU A 177 4.18 2.39 -16.04
N GLY A 178 3.51 1.83 -15.03
CA GLY A 178 2.61 2.58 -14.13
C GLY A 178 3.30 3.69 -13.35
N SER A 179 4.50 3.45 -12.80
CA SER A 179 5.24 4.46 -12.05
C SER A 179 5.82 5.53 -12.97
N TYR A 180 6.27 5.14 -14.16
CA TYR A 180 6.71 6.08 -15.19
C TYR A 180 5.60 7.08 -15.54
N TYR A 181 4.39 6.64 -15.86
CA TYR A 181 3.32 7.59 -16.20
C TYR A 181 2.76 8.34 -15.00
N LEU A 182 2.77 7.74 -13.79
CA LEU A 182 2.38 8.46 -12.58
C LEU A 182 3.33 9.62 -12.30
N THR A 183 4.65 9.37 -12.32
CA THR A 183 5.68 10.39 -12.10
C THR A 183 5.72 11.41 -13.23
N THR A 184 5.51 11.00 -14.48
CA THR A 184 5.36 11.91 -15.62
C THR A 184 4.14 12.82 -15.45
N THR A 185 3.01 12.28 -14.99
CA THR A 185 1.79 13.07 -14.74
C THR A 185 1.98 14.03 -13.58
N TYR A 186 2.64 13.61 -12.50
CA TYR A 186 3.04 14.50 -11.42
C TYR A 186 3.92 15.64 -11.92
N GLY A 187 4.98 15.32 -12.68
CA GLY A 187 5.86 16.33 -13.25
C GLY A 187 5.15 17.30 -14.19
N ALA A 188 4.17 16.82 -14.97
CA ALA A 188 3.33 17.68 -15.80
C ALA A 188 2.46 18.63 -14.99
N LEU A 189 1.90 18.18 -13.86
CA LEU A 189 1.12 19.03 -12.95
C LEU A 189 1.99 20.09 -12.28
N GLU A 190 3.18 19.72 -11.82
CA GLU A 190 4.14 20.67 -11.26
C GLU A 190 4.56 21.71 -12.29
N HIS A 191 4.77 21.29 -13.54
CA HIS A 191 5.03 22.20 -14.65
C HIS A 191 3.89 23.17 -14.94
N ILE A 192 2.65 22.70 -14.89
CA ILE A 192 1.48 23.57 -15.03
C ILE A 192 1.44 24.56 -13.85
N LYS A 193 1.72 24.09 -12.63
CA LYS A 193 1.75 24.92 -11.43
C LYS A 193 2.82 26.01 -11.49
N SER A 194 3.98 25.76 -12.10
CA SER A 194 5.05 26.75 -12.27
C SER A 194 5.15 27.33 -13.69
N TYR A 195 4.07 27.25 -14.48
CA TYR A 195 4.14 27.60 -15.90
C TYR A 195 4.51 29.07 -16.13
N ASP A 196 5.63 29.29 -16.83
CA ASP A 196 6.07 30.60 -17.33
C ASP A 196 6.09 30.58 -18.86
N LYS A 197 5.33 31.50 -19.48
CA LYS A 197 5.22 31.64 -20.94
C LYS A 197 6.56 31.89 -21.63
N ILE A 198 7.54 32.45 -20.93
CA ILE A 198 8.82 32.85 -21.53
C ILE A 198 9.69 31.62 -21.83
N THR A 199 9.53 30.53 -21.08
CA THR A 199 10.32 29.31 -21.21
C THR A 199 9.47 28.16 -21.75
N VAL A 200 9.51 27.93 -23.06
CA VAL A 200 8.95 26.70 -23.67
C VAL A 200 9.89 25.53 -23.36
N THR A 201 9.71 24.91 -22.20
CA THR A 201 10.52 23.74 -21.80
C THR A 201 9.81 22.45 -22.19
N ARG A 202 10.48 21.63 -23.00
CA ARG A 202 10.00 20.29 -23.41
C ARG A 202 10.37 19.19 -22.41
N GLN A 203 11.06 19.55 -21.33
CA GLN A 203 11.61 18.66 -20.31
C GLN A 203 11.17 19.12 -18.92
N LEU A 204 11.14 18.20 -17.95
CA LEU A 204 10.91 18.51 -16.52
C LEU A 204 11.99 19.48 -16.00
N SER A 205 11.59 20.49 -15.20
CA SER A 205 12.57 21.37 -14.54
C SER A 205 13.42 20.59 -13.54
N VAL A 206 14.60 21.11 -13.21
CA VAL A 206 15.49 20.48 -12.21
C VAL A 206 14.80 20.41 -10.85
N GLU A 207 14.04 21.43 -10.45
CA GLU A 207 13.31 21.39 -9.18
C GLU A 207 12.24 20.29 -9.16
N VAL A 208 11.55 20.08 -10.28
CA VAL A 208 10.55 19.02 -10.43
C VAL A 208 11.22 17.65 -10.38
N GLN A 209 12.33 17.45 -11.08
CA GLN A 209 13.10 16.21 -11.02
C GLN A 209 13.59 15.92 -9.59
N ASP A 210 14.11 16.92 -8.90
CA ASP A 210 14.53 16.81 -7.49
C ASP A 210 13.38 16.51 -6.55
N SER A 211 12.19 17.07 -6.81
CA SER A 211 10.98 16.75 -6.03
C SER A 211 10.58 15.27 -6.17
N ILE A 212 10.64 14.74 -7.39
CA ILE A 212 10.37 13.33 -7.70
C ILE A 212 11.41 12.44 -7.03
N HIS A 213 12.70 12.75 -7.16
CA HIS A 213 13.77 11.98 -6.51
C HIS A 213 13.68 11.99 -4.98
N ARG A 214 13.34 13.14 -4.37
CA ARG A 214 13.09 13.22 -2.92
C ARG A 214 11.91 12.35 -2.52
N TRP A 215 10.83 12.36 -3.31
CA TRP A 215 9.69 11.49 -3.09
C TRP A 215 10.08 10.00 -3.17
N GLU A 216 10.79 9.58 -4.21
CA GLU A 216 11.28 8.19 -4.36
C GLU A 216 12.16 7.74 -3.19
N ARG A 217 13.08 8.61 -2.75
CA ARG A 217 13.96 8.33 -1.60
C ARG A 217 13.19 8.18 -0.29
N ARG A 218 12.21 9.05 -0.02
CA ARG A 218 11.37 8.95 1.20
C ARG A 218 10.66 7.61 1.27
N ARG A 219 10.14 7.15 0.13
CA ARG A 219 9.34 5.93 0.03
C ARG A 219 10.17 4.65 0.15
N THR A 220 11.35 4.61 -0.47
CA THR A 220 12.29 3.48 -0.34
C THR A 220 12.86 3.37 1.08
N LEU A 221 13.12 4.50 1.74
CA LEU A 221 13.53 4.52 3.15
C LEU A 221 12.41 4.07 4.09
N ASN A 222 11.17 4.50 3.84
CA ASN A 222 10.00 4.06 4.60
C ASN A 222 9.74 2.56 4.43
N LYS A 223 10.00 1.96 3.25
CA LYS A 223 9.98 0.50 3.08
C LYS A 223 11.00 -0.20 3.98
N ALA A 224 12.23 0.31 4.07
CA ALA A 224 13.27 -0.24 4.96
C ALA A 224 12.92 -0.08 6.46
N ARG A 225 12.12 0.92 6.81
CA ARG A 225 11.58 1.10 8.17
C ARG A 225 10.35 0.23 8.44
N ALA A 226 9.44 0.09 7.48
CA ALA A 226 8.27 -0.78 7.56
C ALA A 226 8.65 -2.27 7.57
N SER A 227 9.73 -2.65 6.85
CA SER A 227 10.31 -4.00 6.94
C SER A 227 11.00 -4.26 8.27
N ARG A 228 11.40 -3.22 9.01
CA ARG A 228 11.82 -3.31 10.41
C ARG A 228 10.63 -3.38 11.38
N SER A 229 9.51 -2.72 11.05
CA SER A 229 8.18 -2.89 11.65
C SER A 229 7.48 -4.16 11.13
N SER A 230 8.26 -5.22 10.90
CA SER A 230 7.77 -6.49 10.37
C SER A 230 6.65 -7.05 11.26
N VAL A 231 5.94 -8.06 10.79
CA VAL A 231 4.98 -8.91 11.54
C VAL A 231 5.52 -9.42 12.91
N GLN A 232 6.79 -9.15 13.23
CA GLN A 232 7.40 -9.25 14.55
C GLN A 232 6.89 -8.25 15.60
N ASP A 233 6.23 -7.15 15.26
CA ASP A 233 5.60 -6.24 16.27
C ASP A 233 4.23 -6.74 16.74
N PHE A 234 3.75 -7.84 16.16
CA PHE A 234 2.51 -8.48 16.55
C PHE A 234 2.82 -9.80 17.23
N ILE A 235 2.11 -10.12 18.31
CA ILE A 235 2.20 -11.43 18.95
C ILE A 235 0.79 -11.99 19.11
N CYS A 236 0.59 -13.19 18.59
CA CYS A 236 -0.67 -13.91 18.74
C CYS A 236 -0.62 -14.64 20.07
N VAL A 237 -1.57 -14.35 20.96
CA VAL A 237 -1.68 -15.00 22.27
C VAL A 237 -3.05 -15.65 22.35
N SER A 238 -3.09 -16.93 22.71
CA SER A 238 -4.32 -17.65 23.01
C SER A 238 -4.66 -17.56 24.50
N TYR A 239 -5.94 -17.70 24.83
CA TYR A 239 -6.39 -17.69 26.22
C TYR A 239 -6.68 -19.10 26.70
N LEU A 240 -6.09 -19.48 27.84
CA LEU A 240 -6.13 -20.80 28.49
C LEU A 240 -5.46 -21.93 27.69
N GLU A 241 -5.90 -22.16 26.46
CA GLU A 241 -5.47 -23.27 25.59
C GLU A 241 -4.89 -22.74 24.27
N PRO A 242 -3.94 -23.47 23.64
CA PRO A 242 -3.40 -23.08 22.32
C PRO A 242 -4.52 -22.99 21.28
N GLU A 243 -4.36 -22.05 20.32
CA GLU A 243 -5.31 -21.76 19.23
C GLU A 243 -6.74 -21.36 19.65
N GLN A 244 -7.09 -21.40 20.94
CA GLN A 244 -8.41 -21.01 21.44
C GLN A 244 -8.45 -19.52 21.80
N GLN A 245 -9.52 -18.87 21.34
CA GLN A 245 -9.78 -17.45 21.59
C GLN A 245 -8.58 -16.53 21.26
N ALA A 246 -7.77 -16.90 20.27
CA ALA A 246 -6.53 -16.21 19.97
C ALA A 246 -6.74 -14.72 19.63
N ARG A 247 -5.86 -13.87 20.16
CA ARG A 247 -5.84 -12.42 19.88
C ARG A 247 -4.45 -12.00 19.42
N THR A 248 -4.39 -11.24 18.33
CA THR A 248 -3.16 -10.61 17.87
C THR A 248 -2.97 -9.27 18.57
N LEU A 249 -1.87 -9.14 19.31
CA LEU A 249 -1.52 -7.95 20.09
C LEU A 249 -0.40 -7.19 19.40
N ALA A 250 -0.60 -5.92 19.11
CA ALA A 250 0.43 -5.01 18.61
C ALA A 250 1.23 -4.45 19.80
N SER A 251 2.54 -4.74 19.86
CA SER A 251 3.41 -4.23 20.91
C SER A 251 4.85 -4.09 20.40
N ARG A 252 5.63 -3.19 21.01
CA ARG A 252 7.01 -2.94 20.57
C ARG A 252 7.90 -4.16 20.82
N ALA A 253 8.92 -4.37 20.00
CA ALA A 253 9.87 -5.49 20.15
C ALA A 253 10.57 -5.58 21.52
N ASP A 254 10.69 -4.46 22.25
CA ASP A 254 11.25 -4.33 23.60
C ASP A 254 10.21 -4.50 24.73
N THR A 255 8.96 -4.83 24.41
CA THR A 255 7.91 -5.04 25.42
C THR A 255 8.22 -6.27 26.27
N GLN A 256 8.25 -6.10 27.59
CA GLN A 256 8.46 -7.18 28.55
C GLN A 256 7.20 -8.04 28.73
N ALA A 257 7.37 -9.31 29.10
CA ALA A 257 6.28 -10.25 29.29
C ALA A 257 5.24 -9.75 30.31
N GLN A 258 5.66 -9.07 31.38
CA GLN A 258 4.74 -8.47 32.36
C GLN A 258 3.81 -7.42 31.73
N ALA A 259 4.37 -6.53 30.91
CA ALA A 259 3.59 -5.51 30.21
C ALA A 259 2.64 -6.14 29.18
N LEU A 260 3.07 -7.22 28.52
CA LEU A 260 2.22 -7.97 27.60
C LEU A 260 1.10 -8.73 28.33
N CYS A 261 1.35 -9.29 29.52
CA CYS A 261 0.33 -9.88 30.39
C CYS A 261 -0.77 -8.87 30.75
N ALA A 262 -0.41 -7.61 31.03
CA ALA A 262 -1.39 -6.56 31.30
C ALA A 262 -2.28 -6.28 30.07
N GLN A 263 -1.71 -6.27 28.86
CA GLN A 263 -2.48 -6.14 27.62
C GLN A 263 -3.39 -7.35 27.39
N CYS A 264 -2.91 -8.57 27.66
CA CYS A 264 -3.74 -9.78 27.60
C CYS A 264 -4.91 -9.69 28.57
N ALA A 265 -4.68 -9.28 29.82
CA ALA A 265 -5.73 -9.16 30.83
C ALA A 265 -6.88 -8.23 30.38
N GLU A 266 -6.54 -7.09 29.80
CA GLU A 266 -7.51 -6.14 29.26
C GLU A 266 -8.26 -6.73 28.06
N LYS A 267 -7.52 -7.30 27.10
CA LYS A 267 -8.09 -7.83 25.84
C LYS A 267 -8.97 -9.07 26.05
N PHE A 268 -8.66 -9.90 27.04
CA PHE A 268 -9.43 -11.09 27.41
C PHE A 268 -10.45 -10.82 28.52
N ALA A 269 -10.53 -9.59 29.03
CA ALA A 269 -11.41 -9.21 30.15
C ALA A 269 -11.28 -10.15 31.36
N VAL A 270 -10.05 -10.45 31.78
CA VAL A 270 -9.76 -11.41 32.86
C VAL A 270 -9.99 -10.78 34.24
N ALA A 271 -10.86 -11.39 35.05
CA ALA A 271 -11.21 -10.88 36.38
C ALA A 271 -10.06 -10.90 37.41
N ARG A 272 -9.10 -11.84 37.28
CA ARG A 272 -7.95 -11.99 38.19
C ARG A 272 -6.63 -12.02 37.41
N PRO A 273 -6.16 -10.88 36.88
CA PRO A 273 -4.93 -10.83 36.08
C PRO A 273 -3.68 -11.25 36.86
N GLN A 274 -3.64 -11.01 38.18
CA GLN A 274 -2.49 -11.28 39.04
C GLN A 274 -2.08 -12.76 39.13
N VAL A 275 -3.01 -13.69 38.88
CA VAL A 275 -2.71 -15.13 38.89
C VAL A 275 -2.35 -15.68 37.51
N HIS A 276 -2.44 -14.87 36.46
CA HIS A 276 -2.14 -15.28 35.09
C HIS A 276 -0.73 -14.90 34.70
N ARG A 277 -0.11 -15.75 33.88
CA ARG A 277 1.22 -15.53 33.30
C ARG A 277 1.20 -15.89 31.83
N LEU A 278 2.22 -15.42 31.12
CA LEU A 278 2.43 -15.73 29.72
C LEU A 278 3.32 -16.96 29.62
N PHE A 279 2.90 -17.90 28.79
CA PHE A 279 3.60 -19.13 28.50
C PHE A 279 3.91 -19.19 27.00
N VAL A 280 4.98 -19.89 26.65
CA VAL A 280 5.25 -20.32 25.29
C VAL A 280 5.28 -21.84 25.26
N LEU A 281 4.43 -22.43 24.42
CA LEU A 281 4.44 -23.84 24.13
C LEU A 281 5.30 -24.04 22.88
N VAL A 282 6.26 -24.97 22.93
CA VAL A 282 7.12 -25.31 21.78
C VAL A 282 7.19 -26.83 21.69
N ASP A 283 6.79 -27.40 20.56
CA ASP A 283 6.79 -28.85 20.29
C ASP A 283 6.17 -29.67 21.45
N GLY A 284 5.05 -29.19 22.01
CA GLY A 284 4.33 -29.81 23.12
C GLY A 284 4.90 -29.57 24.52
N ARG A 285 6.02 -28.85 24.66
CA ARG A 285 6.60 -28.45 25.96
C ARG A 285 6.15 -27.05 26.35
N CYS A 286 5.77 -26.85 27.61
CA CYS A 286 5.31 -25.56 28.12
C CYS A 286 6.41 -24.86 28.93
N PHE A 287 6.69 -23.60 28.61
CA PHE A 287 7.65 -22.75 29.31
C PHE A 287 6.96 -21.46 29.77
N GLN A 288 7.14 -21.10 31.04
CA GLN A 288 6.62 -19.84 31.57
C GLN A 288 7.62 -18.73 31.24
N LEU A 289 7.14 -17.60 30.72
CA LEU A 289 8.02 -16.44 30.51
C LEU A 289 8.29 -15.74 31.86
N ALA A 290 9.55 -15.41 32.12
CA ALA A 290 9.90 -14.49 33.20
C ALA A 290 9.27 -13.12 32.94
N ASP A 291 8.93 -12.37 33.99
CA ASP A 291 8.25 -11.08 33.88
C ASP A 291 9.04 -10.07 33.02
N ASP A 292 10.38 -10.14 33.06
CA ASP A 292 11.31 -9.32 32.30
C ASP A 292 11.78 -9.95 30.96
N ALA A 293 11.26 -11.13 30.60
CA ALA A 293 11.52 -11.74 29.31
C ALA A 293 10.97 -10.85 28.17
N LEU A 294 11.55 -10.99 26.98
CA LEU A 294 11.14 -10.26 25.78
C LEU A 294 10.43 -11.22 24.80
N PRO A 295 9.08 -11.32 24.82
CA PRO A 295 8.33 -12.32 24.05
C PRO A 295 8.59 -12.25 22.55
N HIS A 296 8.78 -11.04 22.01
CA HIS A 296 9.11 -10.83 20.59
C HIS A 296 10.49 -11.35 20.20
N ARG A 297 11.48 -11.30 21.10
CA ARG A 297 12.79 -11.91 20.86
C ARG A 297 12.69 -13.43 20.81
N ILE A 298 11.90 -14.02 21.71
CA ILE A 298 11.63 -15.46 21.73
C ILE A 298 10.88 -15.87 20.47
N LYS A 299 9.80 -15.18 20.10
CA LYS A 299 9.07 -15.38 18.84
C LYS A 299 10.01 -15.31 17.63
N GLY A 300 10.83 -14.27 17.56
CA GLY A 300 11.78 -14.06 16.46
C GLY A 300 12.82 -15.18 16.35
N TYR A 301 13.26 -15.74 17.48
CA TYR A 301 14.15 -16.90 17.50
C TYR A 301 13.43 -18.17 16.99
N LEU A 302 12.22 -18.47 17.48
CA LEU A 302 11.43 -19.63 17.07
C LEU A 302 11.06 -19.59 15.58
N LEU A 303 10.75 -18.41 15.04
CA LEU A 303 10.47 -18.24 13.61
C LEU A 303 11.70 -18.51 12.71
N ARG A 304 12.91 -18.37 13.26
CA ARG A 304 14.17 -18.60 12.55
C ARG A 304 14.81 -19.96 12.87
N SER A 305 14.22 -20.75 13.75
CA SER A 305 14.78 -22.06 14.10
C SER A 305 14.58 -23.05 12.95
N GLU A 306 15.64 -23.78 12.62
CA GLU A 306 15.57 -24.95 11.74
C GLU A 306 15.91 -26.22 12.54
N PRO A 307 15.07 -27.28 12.49
CA PRO A 307 13.79 -27.37 11.75
C PRO A 307 12.71 -26.42 12.28
N LYS A 308 11.71 -26.10 11.46
CA LYS A 308 10.56 -25.28 11.88
C LYS A 308 9.87 -25.97 13.05
N ARG A 309 9.73 -25.25 14.17
CA ARG A 309 9.09 -25.72 15.39
C ARG A 309 7.66 -25.24 15.44
N ASP A 310 6.77 -26.07 15.99
CA ASP A 310 5.42 -25.64 16.29
C ASP A 310 5.42 -24.90 17.62
N PHE A 311 4.89 -23.67 17.66
CA PHE A 311 4.89 -22.87 18.88
C PHE A 311 3.68 -21.95 19.03
N HIS A 312 3.24 -21.79 20.28
CA HIS A 312 2.07 -21.00 20.65
C HIS A 312 2.34 -20.19 21.92
N PHE A 313 2.02 -18.88 21.90
CA PHE A 313 1.98 -18.10 23.14
C PHE A 313 0.60 -18.21 23.77
N VAL A 314 0.55 -18.49 25.07
CA VAL A 314 -0.69 -18.75 25.81
C VAL A 314 -0.71 -17.95 27.10
N TYR A 315 -1.79 -17.22 27.34
CA TYR A 315 -2.06 -16.52 28.59
C TYR A 315 -3.03 -17.35 29.44
N ARG A 316 -2.55 -17.87 30.57
CA ARG A 316 -3.33 -18.79 31.43
C ARG A 316 -2.94 -18.62 32.91
N PRO A 317 -3.77 -19.06 33.88
CA PRO A 317 -3.42 -19.00 35.28
C PRO A 317 -2.19 -19.88 35.59
N LEU A 318 -1.39 -19.47 36.58
CA LEU A 318 -0.46 -20.37 37.24
C LEU A 318 -1.29 -21.49 37.86
N ASP A 319 -1.06 -22.75 37.45
CA ASP A 319 -1.75 -23.89 38.02
C ASP A 319 -1.56 -23.86 39.55
N GLY A 320 -2.63 -23.52 40.27
CA GLY A 320 -2.64 -23.58 41.72
C GLY A 320 -2.51 -25.03 42.11
N GLY A 321 -1.45 -25.37 42.85
CA GLY A 321 -1.14 -26.74 43.26
C GLY A 321 -2.39 -27.54 43.64
N GLY A 322 -2.72 -28.55 42.84
CA GLY A 322 -3.95 -29.32 42.98
C GLY A 322 -4.12 -30.40 41.92
N GLY A 323 -3.38 -31.51 42.04
CA GLY A 323 -3.93 -32.83 41.71
C GLY A 323 -3.82 -33.39 40.29
N GLY A 324 -3.02 -32.83 39.37
CA GLY A 324 -2.75 -33.45 38.07
C GLY A 324 -1.26 -33.40 37.74
N GLY A 325 -0.64 -34.55 37.46
CA GLY A 325 0.81 -34.74 37.37
C GLY A 325 1.50 -34.10 36.16
N ASN A 326 1.38 -32.79 35.97
CA ASN A 326 2.22 -32.05 35.02
C ASN A 326 3.51 -31.59 35.72
N PRO A 327 4.69 -31.77 35.09
CA PRO A 327 5.96 -31.33 35.64
C PRO A 327 5.97 -29.79 35.82
N PRO A 328 6.77 -29.27 36.79
CA PRO A 328 6.88 -27.84 37.00
C PRO A 328 7.34 -27.15 35.72
N CYS A 329 6.57 -26.14 35.30
CA CYS A 329 6.85 -25.38 34.09
C CYS A 329 8.14 -24.56 34.29
N LEU A 330 9.14 -24.76 33.44
CA LEU A 330 10.41 -24.04 33.52
C LEU A 330 10.19 -22.57 33.19
N VAL A 331 10.74 -21.67 34.03
CA VAL A 331 10.70 -20.23 33.79
C VAL A 331 11.87 -19.83 32.91
N VAL A 332 11.57 -19.17 31.80
CA VAL A 332 12.54 -18.83 30.75
C VAL A 332 12.56 -17.33 30.48
N ARG A 333 13.78 -16.79 30.30
CA ARG A 333 14.00 -15.37 29.96
C ARG A 333 14.46 -15.18 28.53
N GLU A 334 15.33 -16.07 28.07
CA GLU A 334 15.96 -16.04 26.76
C GLU A 334 15.64 -17.30 25.97
N PRO A 335 15.63 -17.27 24.63
CA PRO A 335 15.24 -18.41 23.78
C PRO A 335 16.10 -19.69 23.89
N ASN A 336 17.15 -19.68 24.71
CA ASN A 336 18.10 -20.78 24.88
C ASN A 336 17.57 -21.95 25.74
N PHE A 337 16.24 -22.07 25.88
CA PHE A 337 15.58 -23.09 26.70
C PHE A 337 15.21 -24.38 25.93
N LEU A 338 15.56 -24.44 24.64
CA LEU A 338 15.23 -25.53 23.72
C LEU A 338 16.36 -26.52 23.48
#